data_AF-A0A2U9R8E0-F1
#
_entry.id   AF-A0A2U9R8E0-F1
#
_cell.length_a   1.000
_cell.length_b   1.000
_cell.length_c   1.000
_cell.angle_alpha   90.00
_cell.angle_beta   90.00
_cell.angle_gamma   90.00
#
_symmetry.space_group_name_H-M   'P 1'
#
loop_
_entity.id
_entity.type
_entity.pdbx_description
1 polymer ?
#
loop_
_entity_poly.entity_id
_entity_poly.type
_entity_poly.pdbx_seq_one_letter_code
_entity_poly.pdbx_strand_id
1 'polypeptide(L)'
;MDNRDTLRCRDSGEPSDKGKLMSTVADNCSMRRRGKISVANESEKSNGNGNGNGNGNGNGNGNGNGNGNGNGNTSENEDSVYVQFSNFVPVLLLIAVLLLIINVWFVKDSVDKSDMTRKTLSIDPELLAHWNSTLANLKPEEIINWAVLTFPGLYQTTAFGLSGLCIIDMISKLPHATENVDLVFIDTLYHFPQTLELVEKVKNKYPEFKLHVYKPFGCDSEEEFVAKHGDSLWERDELKYDYLVKVEPLKRAYEDLQIKAVFTGRRQSQGANRSTLPIIEIDDTLHIIKINPLATWTFDDVYCYIQENNVPYNELLDLGYKSVGDWHSTSPVAEGEDERAGRWKGRAKTECGIHVVGEYKEYMDKKIVG
;
A
#
# COMPACT_ATOMS: atom_id res chain seq x y z
N MET A 1 27.92 2.15 34.89
CA MET A 1 26.66 1.90 34.17
C MET A 1 26.22 3.25 33.67
N ASP A 2 26.80 3.69 32.56
CA ASP A 2 27.13 5.10 32.34
C ASP A 2 26.72 5.55 30.92
N ASN A 3 25.86 6.57 30.88
CA ASN A 3 25.70 7.65 29.88
C ASN A 3 25.52 7.40 28.37
N ARG A 4 25.41 6.18 27.84
CA ARG A 4 25.23 6.02 26.36
C ARG A 4 23.82 6.28 25.83
N ASP A 5 22.77 6.11 26.65
CA ASP A 5 21.38 6.35 26.21
C ASP A 5 21.00 7.83 26.15
N THR A 6 21.65 8.68 26.96
CA THR A 6 21.35 10.12 27.07
C THR A 6 22.08 10.99 26.04
N LEU A 7 23.06 10.43 25.32
CA LEU A 7 23.85 11.13 24.30
C LEU A 7 23.30 10.96 22.88
N ARG A 8 22.40 10.00 22.63
CA ARG A 8 21.82 9.75 21.29
C ARG A 8 20.80 10.81 20.83
N CYS A 9 20.38 11.71 21.73
CA CYS A 9 19.38 12.75 21.43
C CYS A 9 19.82 14.19 21.78
N ARG A 10 21.11 14.45 22.08
CA ARG A 10 21.52 15.77 22.63
C ARG A 10 22.04 16.83 21.67
N ASP A 11 22.19 16.54 20.38
CA ASP A 11 22.66 17.53 19.38
C ASP A 11 21.66 17.84 18.25
N SER A 12 20.35 17.73 18.52
CA SER A 12 19.36 18.44 17.71
C SER A 12 19.17 19.83 18.30
N GLY A 13 19.54 20.87 17.53
CA GLY A 13 19.66 22.25 17.95
C GLY A 13 18.51 22.87 18.75
N GLU A 14 18.80 24.06 19.28
CA GLU A 14 17.94 24.87 20.14
C GLU A 14 16.46 24.95 19.67
N PRO A 15 15.51 25.10 20.62
CA PRO A 15 14.08 25.08 20.33
C PRO A 15 13.61 26.40 19.71
N SER A 16 13.79 26.58 18.40
CA SER A 16 13.26 27.77 17.71
C SER A 16 12.39 27.52 16.47
N ASP A 17 12.17 26.27 16.03
CA ASP A 17 11.36 26.01 14.82
C ASP A 17 10.47 24.75 14.89
N LYS A 18 10.02 24.37 16.10
CA LYS A 18 9.14 23.20 16.33
C LYS A 18 7.75 23.26 15.66
N GLY A 19 7.41 24.31 14.91
CA GLY A 19 6.03 24.59 14.49
C GLY A 19 5.79 24.93 13.02
N LYS A 20 6.81 25.03 12.16
CA LYS A 20 6.61 25.50 10.78
C LYS A 20 6.53 24.41 9.72
N LEU A 21 7.23 23.30 9.87
CA LEU A 21 7.28 22.27 8.82
C LEU A 21 5.89 21.68 8.46
N MET A 22 4.99 21.63 9.45
CA MET A 22 3.64 21.05 9.30
C MET A 22 2.55 22.08 9.01
N SER A 23 2.82 23.39 9.06
CA SER A 23 1.75 24.39 8.90
C SER A 23 1.11 24.32 7.52
N THR A 24 1.91 24.22 6.45
CA THR A 24 1.44 24.18 5.07
C THR A 24 0.64 22.90 4.77
N VAL A 25 1.09 21.75 5.26
CA VAL A 25 0.40 20.46 5.08
C VAL A 25 -0.89 20.41 5.92
N ALA A 26 -0.85 20.95 7.15
CA ALA A 26 -2.03 21.07 8.01
C ALA A 26 -3.09 22.02 7.40
N ASP A 27 -2.66 23.10 6.76
CA ASP A 27 -3.56 24.01 6.03
C ASP A 27 -4.24 23.30 4.85
N ASN A 28 -3.49 22.53 4.05
CA ASN A 28 -4.05 21.71 2.99
C ASN A 28 -5.08 20.69 3.51
N CYS A 29 -4.80 20.06 4.65
CA CYS A 29 -5.75 19.17 5.34
C CYS A 29 -7.01 19.91 5.79
N SER A 30 -6.85 21.10 6.38
CA SER A 30 -7.95 21.96 6.82
C SER A 30 -8.84 22.41 5.66
N MET A 31 -8.24 22.78 4.52
CA MET A 31 -8.98 23.14 3.31
C MET A 31 -9.78 21.96 2.74
N ARG A 32 -9.19 20.76 2.69
CA ARG A 32 -9.89 19.54 2.27
C ARG A 32 -11.07 19.20 3.17
N ARG A 33 -10.88 19.30 4.49
CA ARG A 33 -11.97 19.11 5.46
C ARG A 33 -13.11 20.09 5.24
N ARG A 34 -12.80 21.38 5.02
CA ARG A 34 -13.80 22.40 4.71
C ARG A 34 -14.55 22.11 3.39
N GLY A 35 -13.84 21.66 2.36
CA GLY A 35 -14.43 21.26 1.07
C GLY A 35 -15.36 20.04 1.18
N LYS A 36 -14.99 19.01 1.98
CA LYS A 36 -15.88 17.87 2.26
C LYS A 36 -17.15 18.31 3.00
N ILE A 37 -17.05 19.23 3.96
CA ILE A 37 -18.20 19.77 4.71
C ILE A 37 -19.13 20.58 3.80
N SER A 38 -18.59 21.39 2.88
CA SER A 38 -19.43 22.16 1.96
C SER A 38 -20.23 21.28 1.01
N VAL A 39 -19.65 20.17 0.52
CA VAL A 39 -20.36 19.20 -0.34
C VAL A 39 -21.42 18.41 0.45
N ALA A 40 -21.12 18.02 1.69
CA ALA A 40 -22.10 17.34 2.55
C ALA A 40 -23.32 18.23 2.84
N ASN A 41 -23.11 19.54 3.07
CA ASN A 41 -24.19 20.51 3.32
C ASN A 41 -25.05 20.85 2.08
N GLU A 42 -24.58 20.59 0.86
CA GLU A 42 -25.42 20.72 -0.35
C GLU A 42 -26.30 19.49 -0.59
N SER A 43 -25.93 18.32 -0.06
CA SER A 43 -26.69 17.08 -0.21
C SER A 43 -27.90 16.92 0.74
N GLU A 44 -28.10 17.84 1.69
CA GLU A 44 -29.25 17.84 2.62
C GLU A 44 -30.34 18.90 2.32
N LYS A 45 -30.31 19.55 1.15
CA LYS A 45 -31.36 20.49 0.73
C LYS A 45 -31.92 20.20 -0.66
N SER A 46 -32.56 19.05 -0.83
CA SER A 46 -33.62 18.93 -1.84
C SER A 46 -34.68 17.91 -1.42
N ASN A 47 -35.68 18.39 -0.68
CA ASN A 47 -36.97 17.71 -0.63
C ASN A 47 -38.10 18.74 -0.66
N GLY A 48 -38.90 18.63 -1.73
CA GLY A 48 -40.32 18.95 -1.73
C GLY A 48 -40.72 20.43 -1.76
N ASN A 49 -41.03 20.94 -2.96
CA ASN A 49 -42.33 21.60 -3.13
C ASN A 49 -42.78 21.50 -4.59
N GLY A 50 -43.76 20.62 -4.81
CA GLY A 50 -44.54 20.62 -6.04
C GLY A 50 -45.47 21.83 -6.06
N ASN A 51 -45.63 22.43 -7.24
CA ASN A 51 -46.85 23.14 -7.56
C ASN A 51 -47.08 23.04 -9.07
N GLY A 52 -48.15 22.35 -9.44
CA GLY A 52 -48.65 22.31 -10.80
C GLY A 52 -49.28 23.65 -11.14
N ASN A 53 -49.15 24.04 -12.41
CA ASN A 53 -50.13 24.90 -13.04
C ASN A 53 -50.18 24.56 -14.53
N GLY A 54 -51.34 24.05 -14.96
CA GLY A 54 -51.66 23.86 -16.35
C GLY A 54 -51.90 25.21 -17.02
N ASN A 55 -51.57 25.28 -18.31
CA ASN A 55 -52.20 26.22 -19.21
C ASN A 55 -52.28 25.56 -20.58
N GLY A 56 -53.51 25.27 -20.99
CA GLY A 56 -53.83 24.87 -22.35
C GLY A 56 -53.70 26.07 -23.29
N ASN A 57 -53.27 25.80 -24.51
CA ASN A 57 -53.57 26.67 -25.64
C ASN A 57 -53.80 25.79 -26.86
N GLY A 58 -55.05 25.76 -27.31
CA GLY A 58 -55.42 25.17 -28.58
C GLY A 58 -55.00 26.08 -29.73
N ASN A 59 -54.73 25.47 -30.87
CA ASN A 59 -54.94 26.12 -32.15
C ASN A 59 -55.24 25.05 -33.20
N GLY A 60 -56.40 25.18 -33.84
CA GLY A 60 -56.85 24.34 -34.93
C GLY A 60 -56.48 24.91 -36.30
N ASN A 61 -56.42 24.02 -37.28
CA ASN A 61 -56.59 24.14 -38.74
C ASN A 61 -55.85 22.94 -39.36
N GLY A 62 -56.36 22.14 -40.29
CA GLY A 62 -57.56 22.15 -41.11
C GLY A 62 -57.30 21.17 -42.28
N ASN A 63 -58.36 20.47 -42.70
CA ASN A 63 -58.59 19.79 -43.99
C ASN A 63 -57.50 18.98 -44.73
N GLY A 64 -57.85 17.73 -45.03
CA GLY A 64 -57.27 16.96 -46.14
C GLY A 64 -58.01 15.63 -46.36
N ASN A 65 -59.02 15.64 -47.24
CA ASN A 65 -59.76 14.46 -47.71
C ASN A 65 -58.90 13.66 -48.70
N GLY A 66 -58.86 12.33 -48.60
CA GLY A 66 -58.18 11.46 -49.56
C GLY A 66 -58.61 10.01 -49.43
N ASN A 67 -59.55 9.61 -50.30
CA ASN A 67 -60.09 8.26 -50.41
C ASN A 67 -59.26 7.48 -51.45
N GLY A 68 -58.85 6.24 -51.16
CA GLY A 68 -58.06 5.43 -52.10
C GLY A 68 -58.00 3.97 -51.69
N ASN A 69 -58.84 3.15 -52.32
CA ASN A 69 -58.96 1.70 -52.16
C ASN A 69 -57.91 0.99 -53.04
N GLY A 70 -57.22 -0.02 -52.53
CA GLY A 70 -56.23 -0.79 -53.29
C GLY A 70 -55.88 -2.12 -52.63
N ASN A 71 -56.42 -3.19 -53.19
CA ASN A 71 -56.31 -4.59 -52.77
C ASN A 71 -55.15 -5.26 -53.53
N GLY A 72 -54.36 -6.14 -52.89
CA GLY A 72 -53.49 -7.08 -53.62
C GLY A 72 -52.23 -7.59 -52.89
N ASN A 73 -52.32 -8.85 -52.43
CA ASN A 73 -51.31 -9.91 -52.25
C ASN A 73 -49.83 -9.58 -51.99
N THR A 74 -49.26 -10.24 -50.95
CA THR A 74 -48.25 -11.34 -51.02
C THR A 74 -47.74 -11.58 -49.58
N SER A 75 -48.10 -12.70 -48.94
CA SER A 75 -47.31 -13.92 -48.76
C SER A 75 -46.11 -13.80 -47.79
N GLU A 76 -46.13 -14.71 -46.81
CA GLU A 76 -45.01 -15.28 -46.04
C GLU A 76 -44.68 -14.66 -44.68
N ASN A 77 -44.99 -15.48 -43.66
CA ASN A 77 -44.56 -15.40 -42.28
C ASN A 77 -43.04 -15.63 -42.19
N GLU A 78 -42.34 -14.75 -41.48
CA GLU A 78 -41.15 -15.14 -40.72
C GLU A 78 -41.23 -14.51 -39.33
N ASP A 79 -41.53 -15.35 -38.33
CA ASP A 79 -41.41 -15.02 -36.91
C ASP A 79 -39.92 -14.90 -36.54
N SER A 80 -39.47 -13.68 -36.27
CA SER A 80 -38.17 -13.38 -35.67
C SER A 80 -38.37 -12.95 -34.22
N VAL A 81 -38.18 -13.88 -33.30
CA VAL A 81 -38.10 -13.63 -31.85
C VAL A 81 -36.69 -13.14 -31.53
N TYR A 82 -36.52 -11.84 -31.34
CA TYR A 82 -35.31 -11.27 -30.73
C TYR A 82 -35.33 -11.52 -29.21
N VAL A 83 -34.52 -12.46 -28.73
CA VAL A 83 -34.19 -12.59 -27.30
C VAL A 83 -32.97 -11.72 -26.99
N GLN A 84 -33.13 -10.72 -26.12
CA GLN A 84 -32.04 -9.89 -25.62
C GLN A 84 -31.02 -10.73 -24.82
N PHE A 85 -29.81 -10.88 -25.36
CA PHE A 85 -28.64 -11.35 -24.60
C PHE A 85 -27.90 -10.15 -24.00
N SER A 86 -28.27 -9.71 -22.80
CA SER A 86 -27.56 -8.64 -22.07
C SER A 86 -27.05 -9.01 -20.67
N ASN A 87 -27.15 -10.27 -20.25
CA ASN A 87 -26.80 -10.68 -18.87
C ASN A 87 -25.66 -11.72 -18.74
N PHE A 88 -24.90 -12.02 -19.79
CA PHE A 88 -23.88 -13.10 -19.74
C PHE A 88 -22.45 -12.65 -19.39
N VAL A 89 -22.12 -11.35 -19.50
CA VAL A 89 -20.76 -10.86 -19.26
C VAL A 89 -20.28 -11.02 -17.80
N PRO A 90 -21.08 -10.74 -16.74
CA PRO A 90 -20.60 -10.89 -15.36
C PRO A 90 -20.44 -12.35 -14.93
N VAL A 91 -21.24 -13.27 -15.50
CA VAL A 91 -21.18 -14.70 -15.17
C VAL A 91 -19.92 -15.34 -15.74
N LEU A 92 -19.50 -14.96 -16.95
CA LEU A 92 -18.25 -15.41 -17.56
C LEU A 92 -17.01 -14.92 -16.79
N LEU A 93 -17.05 -13.70 -16.25
CA LEU A 93 -15.95 -13.16 -15.43
C LEU A 93 -15.81 -13.92 -14.10
N LEU A 94 -16.94 -14.24 -13.45
CA LEU A 94 -16.95 -15.05 -12.23
C LEU A 94 -16.47 -16.48 -12.48
N ILE A 95 -16.84 -17.09 -13.61
CA ILE A 95 -16.35 -18.42 -14.00
C ILE A 95 -14.85 -18.38 -14.29
N ALA A 96 -14.34 -17.33 -14.94
CA ALA A 96 -12.90 -17.18 -15.20
C ALA A 96 -12.09 -17.03 -13.90
N VAL A 97 -12.58 -16.24 -12.94
CA VAL A 97 -11.97 -16.12 -11.59
C VAL A 97 -12.01 -17.45 -10.85
N LEU A 98 -13.13 -18.18 -10.90
CA LEU A 98 -13.28 -19.49 -10.27
C LEU A 98 -12.34 -20.53 -10.89
N LEU A 99 -12.17 -20.53 -12.21
CA LEU A 99 -11.24 -21.42 -12.93
C LEU A 99 -9.77 -21.09 -12.64
N LEU A 100 -9.44 -19.81 -12.42
CA LEU A 100 -8.12 -19.38 -11.97
C LEU A 100 -7.82 -19.89 -10.56
N ILE A 101 -8.80 -19.80 -9.64
CA ILE A 101 -8.69 -20.32 -8.28
C ILE A 101 -8.53 -21.86 -8.26
N ILE A 102 -9.27 -22.58 -9.10
CA ILE A 102 -9.18 -24.05 -9.21
C ILE A 102 -7.81 -24.49 -9.75
N ASN A 103 -7.25 -23.78 -10.73
CA ASN A 103 -5.92 -24.09 -11.27
C ASN A 103 -4.78 -23.80 -10.27
N VAL A 104 -4.94 -22.81 -9.39
CA VAL A 104 -4.02 -22.59 -8.26
C VAL A 104 -4.12 -23.73 -7.23
N TRP A 105 -5.30 -24.33 -7.07
CA TRP A 105 -5.54 -25.41 -6.10
C TRP A 105 -4.97 -26.77 -6.53
N PHE A 106 -4.96 -27.09 -7.83
CA PHE A 106 -4.48 -28.39 -8.33
C PHE A 106 -2.94 -28.60 -8.28
N VAL A 107 -2.18 -27.59 -7.85
CA VAL A 107 -0.72 -27.70 -7.64
C VAL A 107 -0.38 -28.27 -6.25
N LYS A 108 -1.37 -28.57 -5.42
CA LYS A 108 -1.22 -29.00 -4.03
C LYS A 108 -1.69 -30.45 -3.86
N ASP A 109 -0.86 -31.43 -4.24
CA ASP A 109 -0.91 -32.77 -3.58
C ASP A 109 0.29 -33.72 -3.81
N SER A 110 1.48 -33.20 -4.11
CA SER A 110 2.70 -34.03 -4.03
C SER A 110 3.91 -33.17 -3.72
N VAL A 111 4.26 -33.01 -2.45
CA VAL A 111 5.51 -32.36 -2.05
C VAL A 111 6.25 -33.25 -1.07
N ASP A 112 7.31 -33.86 -1.61
CA ASP A 112 8.41 -34.46 -0.87
C ASP A 112 9.16 -33.36 -0.10
N LYS A 113 9.53 -33.62 1.15
CA LYS A 113 10.03 -32.60 2.11
C LYS A 113 11.48 -32.16 1.85
N SER A 114 12.10 -32.58 0.75
CA SER A 114 13.55 -32.39 0.50
C SER A 114 13.93 -31.29 -0.47
N ASP A 115 12.99 -30.51 -1.02
CA ASP A 115 13.30 -29.41 -1.94
C ASP A 115 12.59 -28.12 -1.53
N MET A 116 13.24 -27.31 -0.67
CA MET A 116 12.78 -25.97 -0.26
C MET A 116 13.15 -24.88 -1.28
N THR A 117 13.08 -25.16 -2.57
CA THR A 117 13.08 -24.10 -3.58
C THR A 117 11.65 -23.58 -3.73
N ARG A 118 11.40 -22.30 -3.43
CA ARG A 118 10.09 -21.68 -3.74
C ARG A 118 9.84 -21.93 -5.23
N LYS A 119 8.73 -22.61 -5.57
CA LYS A 119 8.25 -22.63 -6.96
C LYS A 119 8.23 -21.20 -7.49
N THR A 120 8.89 -20.97 -8.62
CA THR A 120 9.00 -19.65 -9.25
C THR A 120 7.61 -19.06 -9.41
N LEU A 121 7.36 -17.93 -8.75
CA LEU A 121 6.15 -17.17 -8.96
C LEU A 121 6.26 -16.54 -10.35
N SER A 122 5.48 -17.03 -11.30
CA SER A 122 5.41 -16.48 -12.66
C SER A 122 3.99 -16.00 -12.90
N ILE A 123 3.86 -14.70 -13.17
CA ILE A 123 2.59 -14.07 -13.56
C ILE A 123 2.77 -13.63 -14.99
N ASP A 124 1.76 -13.91 -15.81
CA ASP A 124 1.73 -13.46 -17.20
C ASP A 124 1.92 -11.93 -17.27
N PRO A 125 2.91 -11.42 -18.01
CA PRO A 125 3.13 -9.99 -18.19
C PRO A 125 1.88 -9.23 -18.67
N GLU A 126 1.02 -9.85 -19.50
CA GLU A 126 -0.22 -9.22 -19.95
C GLU A 126 -1.21 -9.04 -18.80
N LEU A 127 -1.33 -10.05 -17.93
CA LEU A 127 -2.17 -9.99 -16.73
C LEU A 127 -1.64 -8.95 -15.74
N LEU A 128 -0.32 -8.88 -15.53
CA LEU A 128 0.30 -7.88 -14.66
C LEU A 128 0.06 -6.45 -15.18
N ALA A 129 0.19 -6.25 -16.49
CA ALA A 129 -0.10 -4.97 -17.14
C ALA A 129 -1.60 -4.61 -17.01
N HIS A 130 -2.49 -5.59 -17.19
CA HIS A 130 -3.93 -5.41 -17.01
C HIS A 130 -4.27 -4.97 -15.57
N TRP A 131 -3.77 -5.69 -14.55
CA TRP A 131 -3.98 -5.30 -13.15
C TRP A 131 -3.49 -3.90 -12.86
N ASN A 132 -2.27 -3.55 -13.29
CA ASN A 132 -1.74 -2.21 -13.07
C ASN A 132 -2.58 -1.12 -13.74
N SER A 133 -3.07 -1.35 -14.97
CA SER A 133 -3.93 -0.40 -15.67
C SER A 133 -5.30 -0.24 -14.99
N THR A 134 -5.93 -1.34 -14.57
CA THR A 134 -7.24 -1.31 -13.92
C THR A 134 -7.16 -0.68 -12.53
N LEU A 135 -6.20 -1.12 -11.70
CA LEU A 135 -6.06 -0.65 -10.32
C LEU A 135 -5.63 0.81 -10.23
N ALA A 136 -4.97 1.36 -11.26
CA ALA A 136 -4.55 2.77 -11.30
C ALA A 136 -5.72 3.77 -11.20
N ASN A 137 -6.95 3.32 -11.50
CA ASN A 137 -8.14 4.15 -11.44
C ASN A 137 -8.96 3.97 -10.15
N LEU A 138 -8.50 3.13 -9.22
CA LEU A 138 -9.20 2.81 -7.98
C LEU A 138 -8.64 3.59 -6.79
N LYS A 139 -9.47 3.75 -5.75
CA LYS A 139 -9.01 4.26 -4.45
C LYS A 139 -8.20 3.20 -3.71
N PRO A 140 -7.29 3.59 -2.79
CA PRO A 140 -6.49 2.63 -2.04
C PRO A 140 -7.28 1.56 -1.31
N GLU A 141 -8.42 1.91 -0.71
CA GLU A 141 -9.29 0.97 0.00
C GLU A 141 -9.84 -0.11 -0.95
N GLU A 142 -10.14 0.26 -2.20
CA GLU A 142 -10.60 -0.66 -3.24
C GLU A 142 -9.46 -1.56 -3.72
N ILE A 143 -8.23 -1.02 -3.85
CA ILE A 143 -7.03 -1.81 -4.19
C ILE A 143 -6.72 -2.81 -3.07
N ILE A 144 -6.79 -2.38 -1.81
CA ILE A 144 -6.58 -3.24 -0.64
C ILE A 144 -7.63 -4.36 -0.62
N ASN A 145 -8.91 -4.02 -0.76
CA ASN A 145 -9.99 -5.01 -0.78
C ASN A 145 -9.84 -6.00 -1.93
N TRP A 146 -9.50 -5.53 -3.13
CA TRP A 146 -9.19 -6.41 -4.27
C TRP A 146 -8.05 -7.38 -3.94
N ALA A 147 -6.96 -6.89 -3.34
CA ALA A 147 -5.81 -7.72 -3.01
C ALA A 147 -6.15 -8.78 -1.94
N VAL A 148 -6.92 -8.43 -0.91
CA VAL A 148 -7.41 -9.35 0.11
C VAL A 148 -8.25 -10.48 -0.50
N LEU A 149 -9.10 -10.16 -1.47
CA LEU A 149 -9.92 -11.16 -2.17
C LEU A 149 -9.12 -12.01 -3.16
N THR A 150 -8.03 -11.47 -3.71
CA THR A 150 -7.25 -12.11 -4.78
C THR A 150 -6.13 -13.00 -4.26
N PHE A 151 -5.47 -12.59 -3.17
CA PHE A 151 -4.25 -13.25 -2.68
C PHE A 151 -4.47 -13.88 -1.30
N PRO A 152 -4.50 -15.21 -1.19
CA PRO A 152 -4.42 -15.87 0.12
C PRO A 152 -3.02 -15.72 0.71
N GLY A 153 -2.92 -15.62 2.04
CA GLY A 153 -1.63 -15.46 2.73
C GLY A 153 -0.97 -14.12 2.41
N LEU A 154 -1.79 -13.06 2.40
CA LEU A 154 -1.37 -11.68 2.21
C LEU A 154 -0.82 -11.13 3.52
N TYR A 155 0.27 -10.36 3.43
CA TYR A 155 0.87 -9.70 4.58
C TYR A 155 1.06 -8.22 4.28
N GLN A 156 1.32 -7.41 5.30
CA GLN A 156 1.89 -6.08 5.12
C GLN A 156 3.28 -6.04 5.75
N THR A 157 4.29 -5.69 4.95
CA THR A 157 5.62 -5.36 5.48
C THR A 157 5.67 -3.89 5.82
N THR A 158 5.90 -3.56 7.09
CA THR A 158 5.85 -2.18 7.59
C THR A 158 7.05 -1.86 8.47
N ALA A 159 7.57 -0.65 8.33
CA ALA A 159 8.48 -0.01 9.28
C ALA A 159 7.75 1.11 10.07
N PHE A 160 6.41 1.06 10.09
CA PHE A 160 5.53 2.03 10.74
C PHE A 160 5.71 3.48 10.26
N GLY A 161 6.15 3.67 9.01
CA GLY A 161 6.05 4.96 8.33
C GLY A 161 4.60 5.31 7.99
N LEU A 162 4.32 6.60 7.77
CA LEU A 162 2.94 7.12 7.64
C LEU A 162 2.10 6.36 6.61
N SER A 163 2.64 6.07 5.43
CA SER A 163 1.93 5.30 4.40
C SER A 163 1.59 3.88 4.85
N GLY A 164 2.51 3.21 5.55
CA GLY A 164 2.22 1.89 6.11
C GLY A 164 1.12 1.96 7.17
N LEU A 165 1.12 3.00 8.01
CA LEU A 165 0.09 3.22 9.02
C LEU A 165 -1.30 3.48 8.42
N CYS A 166 -1.37 4.24 7.32
CA CYS A 166 -2.63 4.40 6.57
C CYS A 166 -3.17 3.06 6.08
N ILE A 167 -2.30 2.19 5.54
CA ILE A 167 -2.71 0.87 5.04
C ILE A 167 -3.24 0.00 6.20
N ILE A 168 -2.57 -0.01 7.36
CA ILE A 168 -3.03 -0.74 8.56
C ILE A 168 -4.44 -0.28 8.96
N ASP A 169 -4.66 1.03 9.05
CA ASP A 169 -5.95 1.61 9.42
C ASP A 169 -7.04 1.40 8.36
N MET A 170 -6.68 1.36 7.07
CA MET A 170 -7.62 1.00 6.00
C MET A 170 -8.02 -0.47 6.10
N ILE A 171 -7.06 -1.38 6.34
CA ILE A 171 -7.34 -2.81 6.49
C ILE A 171 -8.22 -3.06 7.72
N SER A 172 -7.98 -2.38 8.85
CA SER A 172 -8.77 -2.56 10.08
C SER A 172 -10.25 -2.20 9.92
N LYS A 173 -10.56 -1.32 8.97
CA LYS A 173 -11.93 -0.88 8.66
C LYS A 173 -12.62 -1.75 7.61
N LEU A 174 -11.89 -2.60 6.89
CA LEU A 174 -12.44 -3.46 5.86
C LEU A 174 -12.97 -4.77 6.47
N PRO A 175 -14.22 -5.18 6.15
CA PRO A 175 -14.79 -6.42 6.65
C PRO A 175 -13.92 -7.64 6.31
N HIS A 176 -13.64 -8.48 7.31
CA HIS A 176 -12.85 -9.72 7.20
C HIS A 176 -11.40 -9.54 6.72
N ALA A 177 -10.92 -8.32 6.47
CA ALA A 177 -9.58 -8.13 5.93
C ALA A 177 -8.49 -8.44 6.97
N THR A 178 -8.74 -8.13 8.24
CA THR A 178 -7.81 -8.37 9.35
C THR A 178 -7.63 -9.85 9.67
N GLU A 179 -8.60 -10.70 9.33
CA GLU A 179 -8.48 -12.17 9.45
C GLU A 179 -7.55 -12.76 8.37
N ASN A 180 -7.28 -11.99 7.31
CA ASN A 180 -6.54 -12.44 6.13
C ASN A 180 -5.18 -11.74 5.94
N VAL A 181 -4.87 -10.74 6.77
CA VAL A 181 -3.64 -9.94 6.64
C VAL A 181 -2.91 -9.79 7.96
N ASP A 182 -1.71 -10.38 8.02
CA ASP A 182 -0.78 -10.23 9.13
C ASP A 182 0.29 -9.16 8.83
N LEU A 183 0.92 -8.62 9.88
CA LEU A 183 1.96 -7.60 9.75
C LEU A 183 3.35 -8.20 9.94
N VAL A 184 4.32 -7.76 9.14
CA VAL A 184 5.75 -8.09 9.32
C VAL A 184 6.54 -6.81 9.60
N PHE A 185 7.28 -6.81 10.70
CA PHE A 185 8.22 -5.77 11.06
C PHE A 185 9.63 -6.35 11.16
N ILE A 186 10.58 -5.66 10.52
CA ILE A 186 12.00 -5.98 10.64
C ILE A 186 12.60 -5.03 11.67
N ASP A 187 12.89 -5.56 12.85
CA ASP A 187 13.60 -4.85 13.89
C ASP A 187 15.10 -4.95 13.61
N THR A 188 15.69 -3.85 13.16
CA THR A 188 17.10 -3.78 12.80
C THR A 188 18.02 -3.76 14.02
N LEU A 189 17.45 -3.63 15.23
CA LEU A 189 18.14 -3.33 16.50
C LEU A 189 18.66 -1.88 16.59
N TYR A 190 18.52 -1.09 15.52
CA TYR A 190 19.00 0.30 15.41
C TYR A 190 17.87 1.30 15.14
N HIS A 191 16.62 0.91 15.40
CA HIS A 191 15.47 1.83 15.32
C HIS A 191 15.57 2.92 16.41
N PHE A 192 14.96 4.08 16.15
CA PHE A 192 14.71 5.05 17.21
C PHE A 192 13.80 4.46 18.29
N PRO A 193 14.00 4.78 19.57
CA PRO A 193 13.07 4.42 20.64
C PRO A 193 11.62 4.82 20.34
N GLN A 194 11.42 6.00 19.75
CA GLN A 194 10.10 6.50 19.32
C GLN A 194 9.42 5.60 18.28
N THR A 195 10.19 4.95 17.41
CA THR A 195 9.65 3.96 16.46
C THR A 195 9.15 2.72 17.21
N LEU A 196 9.90 2.23 18.20
CA LEU A 196 9.50 1.07 19.00
C LEU A 196 8.28 1.39 19.89
N GLU A 197 8.22 2.59 20.47
CA GLU A 197 7.03 3.06 21.18
C GLU A 197 5.81 3.16 20.28
N LEU A 198 5.99 3.61 19.03
CA LEU A 198 4.92 3.62 18.03
C LEU A 198 4.44 2.20 17.72
N VAL A 199 5.33 1.21 17.63
CA VAL A 199 4.92 -0.20 17.43
C VAL A 199 3.93 -0.63 18.52
N GLU A 200 4.21 -0.33 19.78
CA GLU A 200 3.31 -0.65 20.88
C GLU A 200 1.99 0.14 20.83
N LYS A 201 2.02 1.43 20.45
CA LYS A 201 0.81 2.23 20.23
C LYS A 201 -0.08 1.62 19.12
N VAL A 202 0.53 1.15 18.03
CA VAL A 202 -0.17 0.52 16.91
C VAL A 202 -0.76 -0.83 17.32
N LYS A 203 -0.01 -1.68 18.03
CA LYS A 203 -0.50 -2.96 18.57
C LYS A 203 -1.71 -2.76 19.48
N ASN A 204 -1.68 -1.73 20.33
CA ASN A 204 -2.79 -1.42 21.24
C ASN A 204 -4.02 -0.88 20.50
N LYS A 205 -3.82 -0.09 19.43
CA LYS A 205 -4.94 0.46 18.65
C LYS A 205 -5.58 -0.56 17.71
N TYR A 206 -4.78 -1.45 17.13
CA TYR A 206 -5.24 -2.48 16.18
C TYR A 206 -4.87 -3.88 16.69
N PRO A 207 -5.47 -4.33 17.82
CA PRO A 207 -5.12 -5.60 18.46
C PRO A 207 -5.48 -6.83 17.63
N GLU A 208 -6.30 -6.68 16.59
CA GLU A 208 -6.69 -7.74 15.68
C GLU A 208 -5.57 -8.19 14.74
N PHE A 209 -4.56 -7.35 14.51
CA PHE A 209 -3.41 -7.75 13.70
C PHE A 209 -2.42 -8.59 14.50
N LYS A 210 -2.01 -9.71 13.90
CA LYS A 210 -0.82 -10.41 14.35
C LYS A 210 0.42 -9.75 13.77
N LEU A 211 1.27 -9.22 14.65
CA LEU A 211 2.58 -8.65 14.29
C LEU A 211 3.69 -9.69 14.45
N HIS A 212 4.36 -9.99 13.34
CA HIS A 212 5.55 -10.83 13.30
C HIS A 212 6.80 -9.94 13.28
N VAL A 213 7.67 -10.10 14.28
CA VAL A 213 8.91 -9.32 14.39
C VAL A 213 10.11 -10.20 14.07
N TYR A 214 10.93 -9.79 13.11
CA TYR A 214 12.16 -10.47 12.73
C TYR A 214 13.36 -9.56 12.98
N LYS A 215 14.41 -10.16 13.55
CA LYS A 215 15.67 -9.51 13.93
C LYS A 215 16.85 -10.14 13.15
N PRO A 216 18.03 -9.48 13.13
CA PRO A 216 19.26 -10.09 12.62
C PRO A 216 19.49 -11.48 13.21
N PHE A 217 19.90 -12.44 12.37
CA PHE A 217 20.02 -13.83 12.79
C PHE A 217 20.98 -14.01 13.99
N GLY A 218 20.42 -14.54 15.08
CA GLY A 218 21.16 -14.82 16.32
C GLY A 218 21.56 -13.60 17.11
N CYS A 219 20.85 -12.46 16.95
CA CYS A 219 21.02 -11.26 17.76
C CYS A 219 19.65 -10.77 18.24
N ASP A 220 19.48 -10.63 19.55
CA ASP A 220 18.27 -10.07 20.16
C ASP A 220 18.44 -8.61 20.60
N SER A 221 19.68 -8.11 20.67
CA SER A 221 19.99 -6.73 21.05
C SER A 221 21.15 -6.13 20.25
N GLU A 222 21.25 -4.80 20.27
CA GLU A 222 22.34 -4.04 19.65
C GLU A 222 23.71 -4.53 20.16
N GLU A 223 23.84 -4.81 21.46
CA GLU A 223 25.08 -5.28 22.09
C GLU A 223 25.53 -6.64 21.53
N GLU A 224 24.60 -7.57 21.30
CA GLU A 224 24.90 -8.87 20.71
C GLU A 224 25.34 -8.73 19.25
N PHE A 225 24.67 -7.85 18.49
CA PHE A 225 25.05 -7.55 17.11
C PHE A 225 26.45 -6.97 17.04
N VAL A 226 26.78 -6.01 17.91
CA VAL A 226 28.12 -5.40 18.02
C VAL A 226 29.16 -6.44 18.44
N ALA A 227 28.84 -7.33 19.39
CA ALA A 227 29.76 -8.38 19.80
C ALA A 227 30.09 -9.36 18.65
N LYS A 228 29.11 -9.65 17.78
CA LYS A 228 29.26 -10.60 16.67
C LYS A 228 29.89 -9.98 15.42
N HIS A 229 29.53 -8.75 15.10
CA HIS A 229 29.87 -8.12 13.81
C HIS A 229 30.77 -6.88 13.93
N GLY A 230 31.05 -6.46 15.17
CA GLY A 230 31.83 -5.28 15.50
C GLY A 230 31.00 -3.99 15.44
N ASP A 231 31.50 -2.96 16.11
CA ASP A 231 30.82 -1.66 16.22
C ASP A 231 30.71 -0.92 14.88
N SER A 232 29.74 -0.02 14.77
CA SER A 232 29.49 0.86 13.62
C SER A 232 29.62 0.19 12.24
N LEU A 233 29.03 -1.00 12.07
CA LEU A 233 29.15 -1.74 10.81
C LEU A 233 28.61 -0.94 9.60
N TRP A 234 27.61 -0.09 9.82
CA TRP A 234 27.04 0.80 8.78
C TRP A 234 28.02 1.84 8.21
N GLU A 235 29.14 2.11 8.90
CA GLU A 235 30.24 2.96 8.43
C GLU A 235 31.34 2.14 7.76
N ARG A 236 31.62 0.94 8.29
CA ARG A 236 32.72 0.09 7.82
C ARG A 236 32.37 -0.69 6.55
N ASP A 237 31.12 -1.17 6.48
CA ASP A 237 30.61 -2.00 5.38
C ASP A 237 29.08 -1.87 5.30
N GLU A 238 28.59 -0.84 4.60
CA GLU A 238 27.15 -0.55 4.49
C GLU A 238 26.36 -1.69 3.84
N LEU A 239 26.94 -2.38 2.85
CA LEU A 239 26.26 -3.49 2.17
C LEU A 239 26.10 -4.68 3.11
N LYS A 240 27.14 -5.06 3.85
CA LYS A 240 27.04 -6.13 4.84
C LYS A 240 26.08 -5.77 5.97
N TYR A 241 26.09 -4.52 6.44
CA TYR A 241 25.14 -4.04 7.44
C TYR A 241 23.69 -4.22 6.95
N ASP A 242 23.36 -3.66 5.78
CA ASP A 242 22.01 -3.77 5.22
C ASP A 242 21.59 -5.23 5.01
N TYR A 243 22.50 -6.08 4.56
CA TYR A 243 22.21 -7.50 4.40
C TYR A 243 21.79 -8.14 5.73
N LEU A 244 22.63 -8.01 6.76
CA LEU A 244 22.43 -8.66 8.05
C LEU A 244 21.22 -8.15 8.82
N VAL A 245 20.96 -6.84 8.76
CA VAL A 245 19.88 -6.24 9.58
C VAL A 245 18.55 -6.09 8.86
N LYS A 246 18.53 -6.17 7.53
CA LYS A 246 17.30 -5.93 6.74
C LYS A 246 17.01 -7.04 5.75
N VAL A 247 17.96 -7.38 4.88
CA VAL A 247 17.69 -8.30 3.76
C VAL A 247 17.53 -9.73 4.24
N GLU A 248 18.46 -10.24 5.06
CA GLU A 248 18.39 -11.60 5.62
C GLU A 248 17.14 -11.80 6.48
N PRO A 249 16.82 -10.92 7.47
CA PRO A 249 15.64 -11.13 8.31
C PRO A 249 14.35 -11.05 7.51
N LEU A 250 14.27 -10.18 6.50
CA LEU A 250 13.12 -10.09 5.61
C LEU A 250 12.93 -11.36 4.78
N LYS A 251 14.00 -11.85 4.15
CA LYS A 251 13.97 -13.08 3.36
C LYS A 251 13.52 -14.26 4.23
N ARG A 252 14.11 -14.39 5.43
CA ARG A 252 13.74 -15.42 6.40
C ARG A 252 12.29 -15.29 6.85
N ALA A 253 11.82 -14.08 7.17
CA ALA A 253 10.41 -13.85 7.49
C ALA A 253 9.47 -14.34 6.40
N TYR A 254 9.79 -14.03 5.14
CA TYR A 254 8.96 -14.44 4.02
C TYR A 254 8.98 -15.96 3.86
N GLU A 255 10.10 -16.63 4.13
CA GLU A 255 10.24 -18.08 4.04
C GLU A 255 9.50 -18.79 5.17
N ASP A 256 9.76 -18.39 6.41
CA ASP A 256 9.13 -18.97 7.61
C ASP A 256 7.60 -18.83 7.58
N LEU A 257 7.10 -17.68 7.10
CA LEU A 257 5.67 -17.38 7.00
C LEU A 257 5.05 -17.77 5.64
N GLN A 258 5.83 -18.34 4.73
CA GLN A 258 5.40 -18.78 3.39
C GLN A 258 4.71 -17.68 2.56
N ILE A 259 5.17 -16.43 2.70
CA ILE A 259 4.55 -15.24 2.11
C ILE A 259 4.66 -15.25 0.58
N LYS A 260 3.55 -14.90 -0.09
CA LYS A 260 3.46 -14.80 -1.56
C LYS A 260 3.12 -13.40 -2.05
N ALA A 261 2.40 -12.60 -1.25
CA ALA A 261 2.04 -11.23 -1.57
C ALA A 261 2.20 -10.34 -0.33
N VAL A 262 2.70 -9.12 -0.54
CA VAL A 262 2.87 -8.13 0.53
C VAL A 262 2.37 -6.75 0.11
N PHE A 263 1.67 -6.07 1.00
CA PHE A 263 1.52 -4.62 0.93
C PHE A 263 2.82 -3.91 1.34
N THR A 264 3.16 -2.84 0.63
CA THR A 264 4.25 -1.92 1.01
C THR A 264 3.77 -0.48 1.04
N GLY A 265 4.37 0.33 1.91
CA GLY A 265 4.07 1.76 2.04
C GLY A 265 4.84 2.67 1.06
N ARG A 266 5.31 2.15 -0.09
CA ARG A 266 6.03 2.93 -1.09
C ARG A 266 5.06 3.79 -1.93
N ARG A 267 5.46 5.01 -2.26
CA ARG A 267 4.68 5.96 -3.08
C ARG A 267 5.54 6.64 -4.13
N GLN A 268 4.94 7.08 -5.23
CA GLN A 268 5.63 7.78 -6.30
C GLN A 268 6.15 9.15 -5.87
N SER A 269 5.40 9.86 -5.03
CA SER A 269 5.79 11.19 -4.53
C SER A 269 7.04 11.18 -3.63
N GLN A 270 7.55 9.99 -3.27
CA GLN A 270 8.79 9.84 -2.52
C GLN A 270 10.04 9.97 -3.40
N GLY A 271 9.87 10.09 -4.72
CA GLY A 271 10.91 10.46 -5.68
C GLY A 271 11.93 9.36 -5.98
N ALA A 272 13.01 9.76 -6.66
CA ALA A 272 14.10 8.89 -7.12
C ALA A 272 13.56 7.65 -7.87
N ASN A 273 13.96 6.45 -7.43
CA ASN A 273 13.57 5.18 -8.05
C ASN A 273 12.08 4.83 -7.85
N ARG A 274 11.32 5.64 -7.08
CA ARG A 274 9.89 5.42 -6.84
C ARG A 274 9.00 6.21 -7.78
N SER A 275 9.50 7.18 -8.54
CA SER A 275 8.68 8.07 -9.36
C SER A 275 7.81 7.35 -10.39
N THR A 276 8.19 6.14 -10.82
CA THR A 276 7.45 5.30 -11.76
C THR A 276 6.94 4.00 -11.12
N LEU A 277 6.78 3.98 -9.79
CA LEU A 277 6.35 2.82 -9.04
C LEU A 277 4.95 2.35 -9.48
N PRO A 278 4.79 1.11 -9.97
CA PRO A 278 3.47 0.58 -10.30
C PRO A 278 2.73 0.13 -9.03
N ILE A 279 1.42 -0.12 -9.16
CA ILE A 279 0.60 -0.61 -8.04
C ILE A 279 0.98 -2.06 -7.70
N ILE A 280 1.24 -2.89 -8.71
CA ILE A 280 1.66 -4.29 -8.56
C ILE A 280 3.05 -4.46 -9.16
N GLU A 281 3.99 -4.96 -8.37
CA GLU A 281 5.33 -5.37 -8.78
C GLU A 281 5.55 -6.85 -8.47
N ILE A 282 6.43 -7.49 -9.23
CA ILE A 282 6.95 -8.82 -8.91
C ILE A 282 8.40 -8.65 -8.50
N ASP A 283 8.76 -9.15 -7.32
CA ASP A 283 10.16 -9.28 -6.93
C ASP A 283 10.64 -10.66 -7.37
N ASP A 284 11.38 -10.71 -8.48
CA ASP A 284 11.91 -11.95 -9.02
C ASP A 284 12.95 -12.62 -8.12
N THR A 285 13.60 -11.86 -7.22
CA THR A 285 14.63 -12.41 -6.33
C THR A 285 13.98 -13.10 -5.13
N LEU A 286 12.92 -12.51 -4.60
CA LEU A 286 12.17 -13.08 -3.47
C LEU A 286 10.98 -13.94 -3.91
N HIS A 287 10.60 -13.91 -5.19
CA HIS A 287 9.40 -14.55 -5.74
C HIS A 287 8.12 -14.17 -4.99
N ILE A 288 7.92 -12.86 -4.80
CA ILE A 288 6.75 -12.29 -4.12
C ILE A 288 6.09 -11.21 -4.98
N ILE A 289 4.79 -11.06 -4.81
CA ILE A 289 4.03 -9.90 -5.32
C ILE A 289 4.14 -8.77 -4.30
N LYS A 290 4.53 -7.58 -4.74
CA LYS A 290 4.49 -6.36 -3.94
C LYS A 290 3.33 -5.50 -4.43
N ILE A 291 2.51 -5.06 -3.49
CA ILE A 291 1.32 -4.24 -3.75
C ILE A 291 1.51 -2.89 -3.07
N ASN A 292 1.43 -1.82 -3.84
CA ASN A 292 1.63 -0.44 -3.41
C ASN A 292 0.29 0.31 -3.51
N PRO A 293 -0.66 0.09 -2.59
CA PRO A 293 -2.02 0.64 -2.71
C PRO A 293 -2.04 2.17 -2.62
N LEU A 294 -0.98 2.77 -2.06
CA LEU A 294 -0.79 4.21 -1.96
C LEU A 294 0.20 4.76 -3.00
N ALA A 295 0.48 4.01 -4.08
CA ALA A 295 1.46 4.41 -5.09
C ALA A 295 1.26 5.84 -5.61
N THR A 296 0.00 6.24 -5.83
CA THR A 296 -0.36 7.56 -6.39
C THR A 296 -0.62 8.64 -5.33
N TRP A 297 -0.61 8.30 -4.03
CA TRP A 297 -0.82 9.27 -2.96
C TRP A 297 0.40 10.15 -2.74
N THR A 298 0.15 11.45 -2.59
CA THR A 298 1.14 12.42 -2.15
C THR A 298 1.41 12.31 -0.64
N PHE A 299 2.43 13.02 -0.15
CA PHE A 299 2.65 13.12 1.30
C PHE A 299 1.46 13.78 2.02
N ASP A 300 0.88 14.81 1.41
CA ASP A 300 -0.28 15.51 1.95
C ASP A 300 -1.49 14.59 2.06
N ASP A 301 -1.75 13.73 1.07
CA ASP A 301 -2.84 12.74 1.14
C ASP A 301 -2.68 11.82 2.35
N VAL A 302 -1.46 11.28 2.53
CA VAL A 302 -1.12 10.41 3.67
C VAL A 302 -1.28 11.15 4.99
N TYR A 303 -0.70 12.34 5.11
CA TYR A 303 -0.78 13.12 6.35
C TYR A 303 -2.22 13.50 6.69
N CYS A 304 -3.00 13.95 5.71
CA CYS A 304 -4.41 14.25 5.90
C CYS A 304 -5.17 13.03 6.41
N TYR A 305 -4.93 11.86 5.82
CA TYR A 305 -5.60 10.62 6.26
C TYR A 305 -5.26 10.27 7.71
N ILE A 306 -3.97 10.33 8.09
CA ILE A 306 -3.52 10.08 9.46
C ILE A 306 -4.25 10.98 10.45
N GLN A 307 -4.34 12.28 10.14
CA GLN A 307 -5.01 13.27 11.00
C GLN A 307 -6.53 13.07 11.05
N GLU A 308 -7.18 12.84 9.90
CA GLU A 308 -8.63 12.63 9.80
C GLU A 308 -9.09 11.37 10.54
N ASN A 309 -8.25 10.33 10.58
CA ASN A 309 -8.58 9.03 11.18
C ASN A 309 -7.93 8.80 12.55
N ASN A 310 -7.26 9.81 13.11
CA ASN A 310 -6.55 9.75 14.38
C ASN A 310 -5.56 8.57 14.46
N VAL A 311 -4.90 8.24 13.35
CA VAL A 311 -3.96 7.11 13.28
C VAL A 311 -2.70 7.48 14.07
N PRO A 312 -2.21 6.64 15.01
CA PRO A 312 -0.99 6.91 15.73
C PRO A 312 0.18 6.97 14.74
N TYR A 313 1.03 7.97 14.90
CA TYR A 313 2.22 8.16 14.07
C TYR A 313 3.46 8.46 14.93
N ASN A 314 4.63 8.42 14.30
CA ASN A 314 5.90 8.63 14.99
C ASN A 314 6.07 10.11 15.35
N GLU A 315 6.24 10.43 16.63
CA GLU A 315 6.42 11.81 17.10
C GLU A 315 7.64 12.53 16.49
N LEU A 316 8.62 11.77 15.98
CA LEU A 316 9.74 12.35 15.24
C LEU A 316 9.27 13.13 13.99
N LEU A 317 8.10 12.82 13.45
CA LEU A 317 7.50 13.57 12.36
C LEU A 317 7.37 15.06 12.70
N ASP A 318 6.91 15.36 13.92
CA ASP A 318 6.71 16.73 14.42
C ASP A 318 8.04 17.45 14.67
N LEU A 319 9.14 16.70 14.70
CA LEU A 319 10.51 17.19 14.81
C LEU A 319 11.23 17.29 13.46
N GLY A 320 10.51 17.12 12.34
CA GLY A 320 11.08 17.25 11.00
C GLY A 320 11.45 15.94 10.30
N TYR A 321 11.21 14.79 10.92
CA TYR A 321 11.55 13.49 10.33
C TYR A 321 10.41 12.96 9.45
N LYS A 322 10.36 13.41 8.19
CA LYS A 322 9.36 12.95 7.21
C LYS A 322 9.53 11.49 6.76
N SER A 323 10.74 10.95 6.86
CA SER A 323 11.05 9.53 6.58
C SER A 323 11.98 8.97 7.64
N VAL A 324 11.56 7.94 8.37
CA VAL A 324 12.30 7.36 9.51
C VAL A 324 12.88 6.00 9.14
N GLY A 325 14.11 5.73 9.56
CA GLY A 325 14.78 4.43 9.53
C GLY A 325 15.66 4.25 10.76
N ASP A 326 16.83 3.62 10.59
CA ASP A 326 17.81 3.47 11.67
C ASP A 326 18.34 4.85 12.15
N TRP A 327 18.64 4.96 13.44
CA TRP A 327 18.98 6.25 14.07
C TRP A 327 20.23 6.90 13.50
N HIS A 328 21.23 6.11 13.10
CA HIS A 328 22.50 6.60 12.54
C HIS A 328 22.42 7.02 11.06
N SER A 329 21.28 6.80 10.38
CA SER A 329 21.15 7.06 8.94
C SER A 329 19.84 7.76 8.56
N THR A 330 19.29 8.48 9.54
CA THR A 330 18.07 9.28 9.41
C THR A 330 18.31 10.65 10.03
N SER A 331 17.93 11.71 9.33
CA SER A 331 18.01 13.09 9.81
C SER A 331 16.70 13.83 9.51
N PRO A 332 16.39 14.92 10.23
CA PRO A 332 15.25 15.76 9.90
C PRO A 332 15.50 16.47 8.56
N VAL A 333 14.42 16.87 7.91
CA VAL A 333 14.44 17.67 6.67
C VAL A 333 13.87 19.05 6.92
N ALA A 334 14.39 20.05 6.22
CA ALA A 334 13.90 21.41 6.23
C ALA A 334 12.60 21.54 5.43
N GLU A 335 11.93 22.69 5.56
CA GLU A 335 10.75 23.01 4.77
C GLU A 335 11.12 23.08 3.27
N GLY A 336 10.29 22.51 2.41
CA GLY A 336 10.55 22.41 0.97
C GLY A 336 11.53 21.31 0.54
N GLU A 337 12.29 20.69 1.45
CA GLU A 337 13.11 19.52 1.11
C GLU A 337 12.23 18.28 0.88
N ASP A 338 12.70 17.40 -0.03
CA ASP A 338 12.05 16.14 -0.37
C ASP A 338 11.82 15.27 0.88
N GLU A 339 10.71 14.53 0.90
CA GLU A 339 10.29 13.66 2.02
C GLU A 339 11.41 12.74 2.51
N ARG A 340 12.25 12.26 1.59
CA ARG A 340 13.32 11.30 1.88
C ARG A 340 14.72 11.91 1.89
N ALA A 341 14.87 13.24 1.79
CA ALA A 341 16.17 13.91 1.81
C ALA A 341 16.98 13.64 3.10
N GLY A 342 16.30 13.33 4.20
CA GLY A 342 16.91 12.94 5.47
C GLY A 342 17.46 11.52 5.51
N ARG A 343 17.22 10.71 4.46
CA ARG A 343 17.74 9.34 4.35
C ARG A 343 19.05 9.36 3.58
N TRP A 344 20.08 8.75 4.14
CA TRP A 344 21.40 8.61 3.50
C TRP A 344 22.00 9.95 3.02
N LYS A 345 21.80 11.02 3.80
CA LYS A 345 22.31 12.36 3.48
C LYS A 345 23.83 12.30 3.23
N GLY A 346 24.26 12.73 2.04
CA GLY A 346 25.65 12.68 1.61
C GLY A 346 26.13 11.33 1.04
N ARG A 347 25.25 10.36 0.81
CA ARG A 347 25.57 9.06 0.17
C ARG A 347 24.87 8.91 -1.19
N ALA A 348 25.36 7.99 -2.02
CA ALA A 348 24.79 7.70 -3.35
C ALA A 348 23.51 6.84 -3.31
N LYS A 349 23.14 6.33 -2.14
CA LYS A 349 22.06 5.36 -1.97
C LYS A 349 20.69 6.02 -2.02
N THR A 350 19.81 5.46 -2.83
CA THR A 350 18.45 5.98 -3.04
C THR A 350 17.36 5.03 -2.54
N GLU A 351 17.66 3.74 -2.40
CA GLU A 351 16.72 2.72 -1.92
C GLU A 351 17.25 1.86 -0.78
N CYS A 352 16.30 1.35 0.01
CA CYS A 352 16.59 0.43 1.11
C CYS A 352 16.80 -0.98 0.55
N GLY A 353 17.73 -1.76 1.12
CA GLY A 353 17.99 -3.15 0.71
C GLY A 353 16.75 -4.05 0.70
N ILE A 354 15.73 -3.75 1.52
CA ILE A 354 14.40 -4.42 1.54
C ILE A 354 13.71 -4.39 0.16
N HIS A 355 13.97 -3.37 -0.66
CA HIS A 355 13.32 -3.19 -1.96
C HIS A 355 14.21 -3.56 -3.16
N VAL A 356 15.52 -3.69 -2.95
CA VAL A 356 16.52 -4.01 -3.99
C VAL A 356 17.32 -5.25 -3.62
N VAL A 357 16.62 -6.29 -3.16
CA VAL A 357 17.22 -7.53 -2.64
C VAL A 357 18.15 -8.19 -3.67
N GLY A 358 17.86 -8.04 -4.97
CA GLY A 358 18.72 -8.52 -6.06
C GLY A 358 20.16 -7.97 -6.06
N GLU A 359 20.41 -6.82 -5.43
CA GLU A 359 21.75 -6.25 -5.28
C GLU A 359 22.61 -7.02 -4.26
N TYR A 360 21.99 -7.87 -3.44
CA TYR A 360 22.63 -8.64 -2.38
C TYR A 360 22.77 -10.13 -2.72
N LYS A 361 22.60 -10.51 -3.99
CA LYS A 361 22.70 -11.91 -4.46
C LYS A 361 23.99 -12.58 -4.00
N GLU A 362 25.13 -11.88 -4.07
CA GLU A 362 26.42 -12.42 -3.64
C GLU A 362 26.45 -12.80 -2.15
N TYR A 363 25.75 -12.06 -1.28
CA TYR A 363 25.62 -12.39 0.14
C TYR A 363 24.67 -13.57 0.37
N MET A 364 23.60 -13.67 -0.41
CA MET A 364 22.64 -14.77 -0.36
C MET A 364 23.24 -16.10 -0.83
N ASP A 365 23.98 -16.08 -1.94
CA ASP A 365 24.57 -17.28 -2.55
C ASP A 365 25.69 -17.86 -1.69
N LYS A 366 26.44 -17.00 -1.00
CA LYS A 366 27.57 -17.42 -0.16
C LYS A 366 27.16 -18.02 1.19
N LYS A 367 25.85 -18.09 1.52
CA LYS A 367 25.36 -18.44 2.86
C LYS A 367 26.21 -17.78 3.95
N ILE A 368 26.39 -16.46 3.87
CA ILE A 368 27.11 -15.69 4.92
C ILE A 368 26.17 -15.58 6.12
N VAL A 369 25.93 -16.73 6.75
CA VAL A 369 25.32 -16.88 8.06
C VAL A 369 26.37 -17.63 8.87
N GLY A 370 27.45 -16.89 9.19
CA GLY A 370 28.52 -17.29 10.11
C GLY A 370 28.54 -16.31 11.26
#